data_AF-A0A536PZ07-F1
#
_entry.id   AF-A0A536PZ07-F1
#
_cell.length_a   1.000
_cell.length_b   1.000
_cell.length_c   1.000
_cell.angle_alpha   90.00
_cell.angle_beta   90.00
_cell.angle_gamma   90.00
#
_symmetry.space_group_name_H-M   'P 1'
#
loop_
_entity.id
_entity.type
_entity.pdbx_description
1 polymer ?
#
loop_
_entity_poly.entity_id
_entity_poly.type
_entity_poly.pdbx_seq_one_letter_code
_entity_poly.pdbx_strand_id
1 'polypeptide(L)'
;MDDYQKEIADLETQVEQLVEADGDARTIAELSMQLEILKAIYARAIDLFQRGRKDEGLRYGLRIQGYGDWNLDNVYAFVYERSVELEPHAHHAFVGGIRAADFALMLNS
;
A
#
# COMPACT_ATOMS: atom_id res chain seq x y z
N MET A 1 2.46 6.18 15.01
CA MET A 1 2.43 6.64 13.62
C MET A 1 3.76 6.27 13.03
N ASP A 2 3.75 5.39 12.04
CA ASP A 2 4.93 5.10 11.22
C ASP A 2 5.04 6.11 10.07
N ASP A 3 6.16 6.06 9.35
CA ASP A 3 6.49 7.01 8.28
C ASP A 3 5.46 6.96 7.14
N TYR A 4 4.89 5.79 6.84
CA TYR A 4 3.86 5.62 5.82
C TYR A 4 2.53 6.26 6.22
N GLN A 5 2.10 6.06 7.46
CA GLN A 5 0.91 6.72 7.98
C GLN A 5 1.06 8.24 7.98
N LYS A 6 2.27 8.74 8.27
CA LYS A 6 2.57 10.18 8.21
C LYS A 6 2.50 10.70 6.78
N GLU A 7 3.13 10.02 5.82
CA GLU A 7 3.08 10.40 4.41
C GLU A 7 1.63 10.46 3.89
N ILE A 8 0.79 9.49 4.26
CA ILE A 8 -0.64 9.46 3.91
C ILE A 8 -1.36 10.68 4.50
N ALA A 9 -1.13 11.01 5.78
CA ALA A 9 -1.76 12.15 6.44
C ALA A 9 -1.31 13.50 5.88
N ASP A 10 -0.03 13.62 5.53
CA ASP A 10 0.52 14.81 4.89
C ASP A 10 -0.12 15.02 3.50
N LEU A 11 -0.30 13.94 2.73
CA LEU A 11 -0.97 13.98 1.43
C LEU A 11 -2.48 14.26 1.54
N GLU A 12 -3.17 13.70 2.54
CA GLU A 12 -4.56 14.04 2.88
C GLU A 12 -4.72 15.54 3.10
N THR A 13 -3.86 16.09 3.96
CA THR A 13 -3.87 17.53 4.28
C THR A 13 -3.63 18.37 3.04
N GLN A 14 -2.72 17.95 2.15
CA GLN A 14 -2.46 18.64 0.89
C GLN A 14 -3.68 18.64 -0.04
N VAL A 15 -4.38 17.51 -0.17
CA VAL A 15 -5.61 17.42 -0.97
C VAL A 15 -6.70 18.32 -0.41
N GLU A 16 -6.91 18.30 0.91
CA GLU A 16 -7.89 19.15 1.59
C GLU A 16 -7.61 20.63 1.35
N GLN A 17 -6.36 21.08 1.52
CA GLN A 17 -5.97 22.46 1.27
C GLN A 17 -6.19 22.89 -0.18
N LEU A 18 -5.93 22.01 -1.15
CA LEU A 18 -6.19 22.29 -2.56
C LEU A 18 -7.68 22.42 -2.86
N VAL A 19 -8.52 21.58 -2.24
CA VAL A 19 -9.98 21.67 -2.38
C VAL A 19 -10.51 22.97 -1.76
N GLU A 20 -10.05 23.33 -0.56
CA GLU A 20 -10.45 24.57 0.11
C GLU A 20 -10.05 25.83 -0.66
N ALA A 21 -8.93 25.76 -1.39
CA ALA A 21 -8.41 26.87 -2.18
C ALA A 21 -9.00 26.98 -3.61
N ASP A 22 -10.03 26.17 -3.94
CA ASP A 22 -10.54 26.02 -5.32
C ASP A 22 -9.40 25.75 -6.33
N GLY A 23 -8.48 24.87 -5.94
CA GLY A 23 -7.32 24.50 -6.74
C GLY A 23 -7.68 23.76 -8.03
N ASP A 24 -6.66 23.48 -8.85
CA ASP A 24 -6.85 22.79 -10.12
C ASP A 24 -7.49 21.41 -9.93
N ALA A 25 -8.68 21.22 -10.53
CA ALA A 25 -9.48 20.01 -10.38
C ALA A 25 -8.75 18.75 -10.85
N ARG A 26 -7.89 18.87 -11.87
CA ARG A 26 -7.08 17.76 -12.35
C ARG A 26 -6.03 17.34 -11.31
N THR A 27 -5.32 18.31 -10.74
CA THR A 27 -4.32 18.08 -9.69
C THR A 27 -4.97 17.44 -8.46
N ILE A 28 -6.14 17.93 -8.03
CA ILE A 28 -6.89 17.34 -6.91
C ILE A 28 -7.26 15.88 -7.21
N ALA A 29 -7.74 15.59 -8.42
CA ALA A 29 -8.08 14.23 -8.82
C ALA A 29 -6.85 13.31 -8.83
N GLU A 30 -5.73 13.76 -9.40
CA GLU A 30 -4.48 12.98 -9.46
C GLU A 30 -3.93 12.67 -8.05
N LEU A 31 -3.92 13.64 -7.14
CA LEU A 31 -3.46 13.44 -5.76
C LEU A 31 -4.44 12.56 -4.95
N SER A 32 -5.74 12.75 -5.12
CA SER A 32 -6.75 11.89 -4.49
C SER A 32 -6.62 10.43 -4.94
N MET A 33 -6.30 10.23 -6.22
CA MET A 33 -6.04 8.91 -6.78
C MET A 33 -4.79 8.27 -6.14
N GLN A 34 -3.70 9.01 -6.01
CA GLN A 34 -2.48 8.52 -5.35
C GLN A 34 -2.75 8.18 -3.89
N LEU A 35 -3.50 9.02 -3.19
CA LEU A 35 -3.86 8.82 -1.80
C LEU A 35 -4.64 7.51 -1.58
N GLU A 36 -5.64 7.23 -2.41
CA GLU A 36 -6.41 5.97 -2.32
C GLU A 36 -5.54 4.73 -2.56
N ILE A 37 -4.53 4.84 -3.44
CA ILE A 37 -3.57 3.77 -3.68
C ILE A 37 -2.70 3.55 -2.43
N LEU A 38 -2.11 4.61 -1.88
CA LEU A 38 -1.25 4.52 -0.69
C LEU A 38 -2.01 3.96 0.51
N LYS A 39 -3.26 4.39 0.72
CA LYS A 39 -4.14 3.82 1.76
C LYS A 39 -4.37 2.33 1.56
N ALA A 40 -4.63 1.90 0.32
CA ALA A 40 -4.86 0.48 0.02
C ALA A 40 -3.60 -0.36 0.29
N ILE A 41 -2.44 0.09 -0.17
CA ILE A 41 -1.14 -0.58 0.04
C ILE A 41 -0.86 -0.68 1.54
N TYR A 42 -0.93 0.45 2.26
CA TYR A 42 -0.64 0.51 3.68
C TYR A 42 -1.57 -0.41 4.50
N ALA A 43 -2.88 -0.40 4.20
CA ALA A 43 -3.82 -1.29 4.86
C ALA A 43 -3.45 -2.77 4.67
N ARG A 44 -3.09 -3.18 3.44
CA ARG A 44 -2.69 -4.56 3.14
C ARG A 44 -1.34 -4.93 3.73
N ALA A 45 -0.39 -3.99 3.81
CA ALA A 45 0.88 -4.17 4.49
C ALA A 45 0.68 -4.40 5.99
N ILE A 46 -0.18 -3.61 6.66
CA ILE A 46 -0.50 -3.79 8.07
C ILE A 46 -1.19 -5.15 8.32
N ASP A 47 -2.18 -5.51 7.50
CA ASP A 47 -2.86 -6.81 7.59
C ASP A 47 -1.86 -7.96 7.50
N LEU A 48 -0.99 -7.92 6.48
CA LEU A 48 0.01 -8.95 6.26
C LEU A 48 1.02 -8.99 7.41
N PHE A 49 1.52 -7.82 7.83
CA PHE A 49 2.48 -7.67 8.92
C PHE A 49 1.95 -8.29 10.22
N GLN A 50 0.69 -8.01 10.59
CA GLN A 50 0.07 -8.59 11.79
C GLN A 50 -0.11 -10.10 11.67
N ARG A 51 -0.43 -10.62 10.47
CA ARG A 51 -0.60 -12.06 10.23
C ARG A 51 0.72 -12.81 10.43
N GLY A 52 1.82 -12.32 9.87
CA GLY A 52 3.14 -12.94 10.02
C GLY A 52 3.74 -12.86 11.43
N ARG A 53 3.16 -12.07 12.35
CA ARG A 53 3.54 -12.16 13.79
C ARG A 53 3.24 -13.52 14.40
N LYS A 54 2.29 -14.27 13.82
CA LYS A 54 1.88 -15.61 14.28
C LYS A 54 2.20 -16.72 13.27
N ASP A 55 2.70 -16.37 12.11
CA ASP A 55 2.95 -17.28 10.99
C ASP A 55 4.42 -17.23 10.59
N GLU A 56 5.17 -18.29 10.93
CA GLU A 56 6.58 -18.43 10.56
C GLU A 56 6.79 -18.65 9.06
N GLY A 57 5.81 -19.24 8.36
CA GLY A 57 5.86 -19.47 6.92
C GLY A 57 5.91 -18.15 6.16
N LEU A 58 5.05 -17.19 6.54
CA LEU A 58 5.06 -15.84 5.94
C LEU A 58 6.39 -15.11 6.16
N ARG A 59 6.95 -15.21 7.37
CA ARG A 59 8.25 -14.60 7.70
C ARG A 59 9.39 -15.22 6.90
N TYR A 60 9.34 -16.53 6.75
CA TYR A 60 10.31 -17.26 5.94
C TYR A 60 10.17 -16.87 4.47
N GLY A 61 8.96 -16.92 3.90
CA GLY A 61 8.64 -16.54 2.53
C GLY A 61 9.17 -15.15 2.15
N LEU A 62 8.90 -14.15 3.00
CA LEU A 62 9.40 -12.77 2.80
C LEU A 62 10.93 -12.73 2.66
N ARG A 63 11.64 -13.48 3.52
CA ARG A 63 13.10 -13.53 3.52
C ARG A 63 13.65 -14.20 2.25
N ILE A 64 13.09 -15.34 1.84
CA ILE A 64 13.59 -16.06 0.65
C ILE A 64 13.32 -15.29 -0.64
N GLN A 65 12.26 -14.48 -0.67
CA GLN A 65 12.01 -13.56 -1.78
C GLN A 65 12.95 -12.33 -1.78
N GLY A 66 13.85 -12.21 -0.79
CA GLY A 66 14.92 -11.20 -0.80
C GLY A 66 14.57 -9.88 -0.10
N TYR A 67 13.38 -9.75 0.50
CA TYR A 67 12.99 -8.54 1.24
C TYR A 67 13.63 -8.44 2.63
N GLY A 68 14.25 -9.52 3.13
CA GLY A 68 14.98 -9.51 4.40
C GLY A 68 14.14 -9.92 5.61
N ASP A 69 14.37 -9.28 6.75
CA ASP A 69 13.70 -9.63 8.01
C ASP A 69 12.24 -9.18 8.07
N TRP A 70 11.46 -9.79 8.96
CA TRP A 70 10.06 -9.44 9.17
C TRP A 70 9.93 -8.15 9.99
N ASN A 71 9.90 -7.01 9.32
CA ASN A 71 9.54 -5.71 9.85
C ASN A 71 8.52 -5.04 8.92
N LEU A 72 7.92 -3.92 9.36
CA LEU A 72 6.90 -3.25 8.58
C LEU A 72 7.45 -2.73 7.25
N ASP A 73 8.67 -2.19 7.23
CA ASP A 73 9.26 -1.60 6.03
C ASP A 73 9.43 -2.62 4.90
N ASN A 74 9.93 -3.81 5.24
CA ASN A 74 10.14 -4.89 4.28
C ASN A 74 8.80 -5.49 3.80
N VAL A 75 7.81 -5.59 4.70
CA VAL A 75 6.44 -6.03 4.33
C VAL A 75 5.76 -4.99 3.44
N TYR A 76 5.93 -3.71 3.74
CA TYR A 76 5.39 -2.61 2.93
C TYR A 76 6.04 -2.61 1.55
N ALA A 77 7.36 -2.74 1.46
CA ALA A 77 8.09 -2.83 0.20
C ALA A 77 7.58 -3.99 -0.69
N PHE A 78 7.37 -5.17 -0.09
CA PHE A 78 6.77 -6.31 -0.78
C PHE A 78 5.36 -6.00 -1.30
N VAL A 79 4.47 -5.52 -0.44
CA VAL A 79 3.08 -5.22 -0.85
C VAL A 79 3.05 -4.13 -1.91
N TYR A 80 3.90 -3.11 -1.80
CA TYR A 80 4.03 -2.05 -2.80
C TYR A 80 4.46 -2.60 -4.16
N GLU A 81 5.54 -3.37 -4.22
CA GLU A 81 6.06 -3.93 -5.47
C GLU A 81 5.03 -4.87 -6.12
N ARG A 82 4.44 -5.78 -5.35
CA ARG A 82 3.39 -6.66 -5.85
C ARG A 82 2.15 -5.91 -6.29
N SER A 83 1.81 -4.80 -5.64
CA SER A 83 0.68 -3.95 -6.06
C SER A 83 0.94 -3.30 -7.42
N VAL A 84 2.18 -2.88 -7.70
CA VAL A 84 2.58 -2.33 -9.00
C VAL A 84 2.49 -3.39 -10.10
N GLU A 85 2.84 -4.64 -9.78
CA GLU A 85 2.78 -5.78 -10.73
C GLU A 85 1.35 -6.20 -11.12
N LEU A 86 0.31 -5.78 -10.39
CA LEU A 86 -1.07 -6.20 -10.68
C LEU A 86 -1.66 -5.64 -12.00
N GLU A 87 -1.04 -4.62 -12.61
CA GLU A 87 -1.35 -3.97 -13.92
C GLU A 87 -2.83 -3.54 -14.21
N PRO A 88 -3.12 -2.60 -15.14
CA PRO A 88 -3.30 -1.19 -14.79
C PRO A 88 -4.60 -0.57 -15.33
N HIS A 89 -5.55 -1.37 -15.85
CA HIS A 89 -6.69 -0.81 -16.56
C HIS A 89 -7.80 -0.37 -15.59
N ALA A 90 -7.78 0.94 -15.30
CA ALA A 90 -8.66 1.73 -14.44
C ALA A 90 -8.24 1.81 -12.97
N HIS A 91 -8.19 3.03 -12.43
CA HIS A 91 -7.79 3.32 -11.05
C HIS A 91 -8.65 2.61 -10.00
N HIS A 92 -9.97 2.58 -10.18
CA HIS A 92 -10.86 1.81 -9.32
C HIS A 92 -10.58 0.30 -9.38
N ALA A 93 -10.26 -0.21 -10.57
CA ALA A 93 -9.89 -1.62 -10.74
C ALA A 93 -8.53 -1.91 -10.10
N PHE A 94 -7.60 -0.95 -10.13
CA PHE A 94 -6.29 -1.03 -9.50
C PHE A 94 -6.38 -1.06 -7.96
N VAL A 95 -7.07 -0.09 -7.36
CA VAL A 95 -7.32 -0.07 -5.90
C VAL A 95 -8.12 -1.31 -5.48
N GLY A 96 -9.12 -1.71 -6.27
CA GLY A 96 -9.86 -2.96 -6.06
C GLY A 96 -8.97 -4.19 -6.10
N GLY A 97 -8.02 -4.25 -7.05
CA GLY A 97 -7.03 -5.31 -7.19
C GLY A 97 -6.13 -5.43 -5.97
N ILE A 98 -5.60 -4.31 -5.47
CA ILE A 98 -4.79 -4.28 -4.24
C ILE A 98 -5.60 -4.80 -3.05
N ARG A 99 -6.84 -4.34 -2.90
CA ARG A 99 -7.73 -4.77 -1.79
C ARG A 99 -8.08 -6.26 -1.86
N ALA A 100 -8.23 -6.82 -3.05
CA ALA A 100 -8.59 -8.21 -3.27
C ALA A 100 -7.39 -9.18 -3.27
N ALA A 101 -6.17 -8.67 -3.48
CA ALA A 101 -4.97 -9.50 -3.56
C ALA A 101 -4.66 -10.22 -2.24
N ASP A 102 -4.36 -11.52 -2.36
CA ASP A 102 -3.86 -12.34 -1.26
C ASP A 102 -2.33 -12.34 -1.24
N PHE A 103 -1.76 -11.28 -0.67
CA PHE A 103 -0.31 -11.14 -0.51
C PHE A 103 0.31 -12.23 0.37
N ALA A 104 -0.47 -12.90 1.24
CA ALA A 104 0.04 -14.01 2.03
C ALA A 104 0.24 -15.26 1.16
N LEU A 105 -0.67 -15.51 0.20
CA LEU A 105 -0.49 -16.57 -0.80
C LEU A 105 0.77 -16.31 -1.64
N MET A 106 1.00 -15.06 -2.06
CA MET A 106 2.17 -14.66 -2.85
C MET A 106 3.50 -14.88 -2.12
N LEU A 107 3.53 -14.80 -0.78
CA LEU A 107 4.72 -15.11 0.01
C LEU A 107 5.02 -16.61 0.13
N ASN A 108 3.98 -17.44 0.05
CA ASN A 108 4.08 -18.89 0.17
C ASN A 108 4.17 -19.60 -1.21
N SER A 109 4.33 -18.82 -2.28
CA SER A 109 4.43 -19.31 -3.67
C SER A 109 5.84 -19.74 -4.05
#